data_AF-A0A2A4I6D3-F1
#
_entry.id   AF-A0A2A4I6D3-F1
#
_cell.length_a   1.000
_cell.length_b   1.000
_cell.length_c   1.000
_cell.angle_alpha   90.00
_cell.angle_beta   90.00
_cell.angle_gamma   90.00
#
_symmetry.space_group_name_H-M   'P 1'
#
loop_
_entity.id
_entity.type
_entity.pdbx_description
1 polymer ?
#
loop_
_entity_poly.entity_id
_entity_poly.type
_entity_poly.pdbx_seq_one_letter_code
_entity_poly.pdbx_strand_id
1 'polypeptide(L)'
;MHARRRGHPRRSVRRSRRLPRRGAFPHERPGAVPRHRAAVPGVPRSAAGCRGRHARRDRRHRAASGQPPRDRPSGARDRRRCRADRRHPRRPRQPGCQQPAARAARRAHHRAAGARRPRPADRQRRRHRAGRHSDPLVTRVALVTGATGGVGRTLVPLLAAHGWRVRATGRTPGGEDRDILPLDLTQPLPPGLCAGVDTVFHLAARSSPWGPRAAFAAINHDATRRLAAAARDAGCRRFVHVSTPSIYVTTADRMGITERDAPAPRFANAYAATKWQAEQVVRDAGIPATILRPHAIVGPHDTVLLPRLLRAVARGRVPLPAGGRALVELTDVRDVAAALIAAADAPPTTANLSGGAALTVRAIVERIAARLARPVRIVALPRPVAMAGAAVLEGAAHVTGREPLLTRYTVAALGWSRTFNLSHARAVLGWAPAITPEDAIDHALDARCAR
;
A
#
# COMPACT_ATOMS: atom_id res chain seq x y z
N MET A 1 54.84 -56.24 37.73
CA MET A 1 55.62 -55.58 36.65
C MET A 1 55.21 -54.11 36.53
N HIS A 2 55.99 -53.29 35.83
CA HIS A 2 55.98 -51.80 35.82
C HIS A 2 54.66 -51.09 35.42
N ALA A 3 54.49 -49.75 35.54
CA ALA A 3 54.87 -48.74 36.54
C ALA A 3 54.52 -47.29 36.06
N ARG A 4 53.96 -46.44 36.94
CA ARG A 4 53.91 -44.94 36.87
C ARG A 4 53.02 -44.36 35.72
N ARG A 5 52.47 -43.13 35.78
CA ARG A 5 52.79 -41.87 36.50
C ARG A 5 51.47 -41.26 37.07
N ARG A 6 51.34 -40.60 38.25
CA ARG A 6 51.90 -39.30 38.75
C ARG A 6 51.77 -38.14 37.73
N GLY A 7 51.34 -36.91 38.05
CA GLY A 7 50.79 -36.37 39.29
C GLY A 7 50.95 -34.82 39.40
N HIS A 8 49.91 -34.14 39.89
CA HIS A 8 49.83 -32.75 40.41
C HIS A 8 49.96 -31.47 39.51
N PRO A 9 49.21 -30.39 39.86
CA PRO A 9 49.35 -29.01 39.37
C PRO A 9 49.96 -28.03 40.41
N ARG A 10 50.31 -26.79 40.00
CA ARG A 10 50.40 -25.54 40.83
C ARG A 10 50.74 -24.31 39.95
N ARG A 11 50.04 -23.16 40.07
CA ARG A 11 50.43 -21.88 40.76
C ARG A 11 51.70 -21.19 40.20
N SER A 12 51.86 -19.85 40.10
CA SER A 12 50.98 -18.68 40.36
C SER A 12 51.70 -17.32 40.12
N VAL A 13 50.95 -16.27 39.71
CA VAL A 13 51.03 -14.85 40.20
C VAL A 13 52.23 -13.92 39.80
N ARG A 14 51.94 -12.59 39.72
CA ARG A 14 52.82 -11.36 39.68
C ARG A 14 53.46 -10.98 38.31
N ARG A 15 53.65 -9.69 37.92
CA ARG A 15 53.24 -8.36 38.47
C ARG A 15 53.42 -7.19 37.45
N SER A 16 52.45 -6.26 37.38
CA SER A 16 52.55 -4.76 37.28
C SER A 16 53.42 -3.98 36.26
N ARG A 17 52.95 -2.74 35.97
CA ARG A 17 53.60 -1.54 35.33
C ARG A 17 53.47 -1.47 33.79
N ARG A 18 53.26 -0.31 33.13
CA ARG A 18 53.28 1.13 33.55
C ARG A 18 52.34 2.00 32.67
N LEU A 19 51.88 3.14 33.20
CA LEU A 19 51.22 4.25 32.46
C LEU A 19 52.24 5.11 31.70
N PRO A 20 51.77 6.01 30.81
CA PRO A 20 52.09 7.43 31.01
C PRO A 20 50.86 8.36 31.09
N ARG A 21 51.03 9.43 31.88
CA ARG A 21 50.25 10.70 31.86
C ARG A 21 50.86 11.62 30.75
N ARG A 22 50.42 12.83 30.39
CA ARG A 22 49.57 13.89 30.97
C ARG A 22 49.34 14.98 29.88
N GLY A 23 48.39 15.91 30.07
CA GLY A 23 48.24 17.14 29.24
C GLY A 23 46.76 17.45 28.95
N ALA A 24 46.00 18.10 29.83
CA ALA A 24 46.01 19.53 30.21
C ALA A 24 45.15 20.39 29.25
N PHE A 25 44.07 20.96 29.80
CA PHE A 25 43.15 21.90 29.15
C PHE A 25 43.78 23.30 28.96
N PRO A 26 43.13 24.18 28.19
CA PRO A 26 42.53 25.34 28.87
C PRO A 26 41.04 25.56 28.58
N HIS A 27 40.41 26.33 29.47
CA HIS A 27 39.05 26.88 29.33
C HIS A 27 39.01 28.05 28.33
N GLU A 28 37.89 28.21 27.64
CA GLU A 28 37.35 29.54 27.31
C GLU A 28 35.86 29.65 27.66
N ARG A 29 35.39 30.88 27.87
CA ARG A 29 34.11 31.24 28.49
C ARG A 29 33.03 31.59 27.44
N PRO A 30 31.73 31.54 27.78
CA PRO A 30 30.65 31.91 26.86
C PRO A 30 30.57 33.43 26.63
N GLY A 31 30.37 33.83 25.36
CA GLY A 31 30.32 35.23 24.95
C GLY A 31 29.14 35.57 24.01
N ALA A 32 28.26 36.44 24.52
CA ALA A 32 27.39 37.42 23.86
C ALA A 32 26.73 37.16 22.47
N VAL A 33 25.41 37.39 22.46
CA VAL A 33 24.52 37.58 21.30
C VAL A 33 24.80 38.89 20.55
N PRO A 34 24.72 38.90 19.20
CA PRO A 34 24.29 40.08 18.44
C PRO A 34 22.81 39.95 18.02
N ARG A 35 22.01 40.97 18.33
CA ARG A 35 20.63 41.10 17.86
C ARG A 35 20.63 41.63 16.43
N HIS A 36 19.89 41.02 15.51
CA HIS A 36 19.36 41.74 14.35
C HIS A 36 17.85 41.55 14.19
N ARG A 37 17.13 42.65 14.37
CA ARG A 37 15.74 42.80 13.95
C ARG A 37 15.70 42.86 12.41
N ALA A 38 14.78 42.12 11.80
CA ALA A 38 14.25 42.43 10.48
C ALA A 38 12.73 42.53 10.60
N ALA A 39 12.14 43.57 10.02
CA ALA A 39 10.79 44.01 10.35
C ALA A 39 9.69 43.19 9.64
N VAL A 40 8.53 43.10 10.29
CA VAL A 40 7.26 42.66 9.68
C VAL A 40 6.52 43.92 9.19
N PRO A 41 6.25 44.10 7.89
CA PRO A 41 5.38 45.18 7.40
C PRO A 41 3.91 44.86 7.68
N GLY A 42 3.22 45.83 8.27
CA GLY A 42 1.86 45.67 8.81
C GLY A 42 0.76 45.42 7.78
N VAL A 43 -0.31 44.80 8.28
CA VAL A 43 -1.65 44.85 7.69
C VAL A 43 -2.26 46.24 7.96
N PRO A 44 -2.75 46.97 6.96
CA PRO A 44 -3.68 48.07 7.20
C PRO A 44 -5.10 47.50 7.36
N ARG A 45 -5.67 47.65 8.55
CA ARG A 45 -7.13 47.68 8.73
C ARG A 45 -7.62 49.08 8.40
N SER A 46 -8.65 49.20 7.58
CA SER A 46 -9.59 50.32 7.66
C SER A 46 -11.01 49.80 7.50
N ALA A 47 -11.92 50.33 8.31
CA ALA A 47 -13.33 50.00 8.29
C ALA A 47 -14.13 51.27 7.96
N ALA A 48 -14.85 51.24 6.84
CA ALA A 48 -15.94 52.11 6.43
C ALA A 48 -16.46 51.53 5.09
N GLY A 49 -17.73 51.61 4.72
CA GLY A 49 -18.88 52.19 5.40
C GLY A 49 -19.97 52.45 4.36
N CYS A 50 -21.20 51.99 4.65
CA CYS A 50 -22.47 52.41 4.05
C CYS A 50 -22.64 52.54 2.51
N ARG A 51 -23.62 51.74 2.02
CA ARG A 51 -24.77 52.17 1.19
C ARG A 51 -24.53 53.03 -0.07
N GLY A 52 -24.99 52.52 -1.22
CA GLY A 52 -25.94 53.32 -2.02
C GLY A 52 -25.93 53.19 -3.55
N ARG A 53 -27.11 52.84 -4.07
CA ARG A 53 -27.76 53.32 -5.32
C ARG A 53 -27.18 52.93 -6.69
N HIS A 54 -28.01 52.16 -7.39
CA HIS A 54 -28.46 52.35 -8.78
C HIS A 54 -27.57 53.07 -9.81
N ALA A 55 -27.33 52.36 -10.92
CA ALA A 55 -27.51 52.93 -12.25
C ALA A 55 -28.11 51.87 -13.20
N ARG A 56 -29.32 52.15 -13.75
CA ARG A 56 -29.87 51.45 -14.92
C ARG A 56 -29.42 52.16 -16.19
N ARG A 57 -29.04 51.40 -17.22
CA ARG A 57 -29.04 51.70 -18.67
C ARG A 57 -28.49 50.42 -19.33
N ASP A 58 -29.26 49.49 -19.89
CA ASP A 58 -30.49 49.52 -20.71
C ASP A 58 -30.25 49.99 -22.17
N ARG A 59 -30.26 49.00 -23.08
CA ARG A 59 -30.36 49.07 -24.56
C ARG A 59 -29.09 49.61 -25.28
N ARG A 60 -28.76 49.21 -26.53
CA ARG A 60 -29.57 48.66 -27.64
C ARG A 60 -28.86 47.58 -28.47
N HIS A 61 -29.68 46.67 -29.02
CA HIS A 61 -29.58 45.96 -30.31
C HIS A 61 -28.26 45.89 -31.09
N ARG A 62 -27.90 44.66 -31.51
CA ARG A 62 -27.99 44.27 -32.93
C ARG A 62 -28.10 42.75 -33.08
N ALA A 63 -29.11 42.31 -33.84
CA ALA A 63 -29.25 40.96 -34.34
C ALA A 63 -29.47 41.03 -35.86
N ALA A 64 -28.72 40.23 -36.62
CA ALA A 64 -28.86 39.97 -38.05
C ALA A 64 -28.11 38.64 -38.30
N SER A 65 -28.77 37.50 -38.49
CA SER A 65 -29.43 37.03 -39.73
C SER A 65 -28.45 36.76 -40.87
N GLY A 66 -28.24 35.48 -41.22
CA GLY A 66 -27.36 35.09 -42.33
C GLY A 66 -27.08 33.58 -42.47
N GLN A 67 -28.02 32.82 -43.02
CA GLN A 67 -27.83 31.49 -43.63
C GLN A 67 -28.93 31.28 -44.68
N PRO A 68 -28.76 30.42 -45.70
CA PRO A 68 -27.53 29.87 -46.29
C PRO A 68 -27.43 30.26 -47.80
N PRO A 69 -26.68 29.54 -48.63
CA PRO A 69 -27.40 28.66 -49.56
C PRO A 69 -26.83 27.22 -49.66
N ARG A 70 -27.62 26.34 -50.28
CA ARG A 70 -27.21 24.99 -50.72
C ARG A 70 -26.80 25.07 -52.18
N ASP A 71 -25.90 24.18 -52.64
CA ASP A 71 -26.15 23.41 -53.86
C ASP A 71 -25.28 22.14 -53.98
N ARG A 72 -25.85 21.17 -54.68
CA ARG A 72 -25.31 19.94 -55.30
C ARG A 72 -25.89 19.94 -56.75
N PRO A 73 -25.63 19.00 -57.68
CA PRO A 73 -24.88 17.73 -57.58
C PRO A 73 -23.94 17.43 -58.78
N SER A 74 -23.34 16.23 -58.77
CA SER A 74 -22.98 15.33 -59.90
C SER A 74 -21.67 14.58 -59.61
N GLY A 75 -21.42 13.35 -60.10
CA GLY A 75 -22.34 12.38 -60.71
C GLY A 75 -21.63 11.23 -61.44
N ALA A 76 -21.87 9.98 -61.04
CA ALA A 76 -21.54 8.72 -61.75
C ALA A 76 -20.01 8.47 -61.99
N ARG A 77 -19.46 7.28 -62.26
CA ARG A 77 -19.82 5.98 -62.88
C ARG A 77 -18.82 4.91 -62.36
N ASP A 78 -18.96 3.59 -62.52
CA ASP A 78 -20.10 2.70 -62.77
C ASP A 78 -19.70 1.25 -62.38
N ARG A 79 -20.64 0.31 -62.50
CA ARG A 79 -20.63 -1.10 -62.12
C ARG A 79 -19.53 -1.94 -62.80
N ARG A 80 -19.23 -3.09 -62.17
CA ARG A 80 -19.41 -4.41 -62.82
C ARG A 80 -19.80 -5.49 -61.79
N ARG A 81 -20.92 -6.19 -62.09
CA ARG A 81 -21.28 -7.52 -61.54
C ARG A 81 -20.44 -8.58 -62.30
N CYS A 82 -20.41 -9.90 -62.01
CA CYS A 82 -21.53 -10.82 -61.72
C CYS A 82 -21.01 -12.24 -61.45
N ARG A 83 -21.68 -13.01 -60.56
CA ARG A 83 -21.91 -14.50 -60.60
C ARG A 83 -20.68 -15.44 -60.64
N ALA A 84 -20.68 -16.70 -60.19
CA ALA A 84 -21.63 -17.59 -59.49
C ALA A 84 -20.80 -18.39 -58.42
N ASP A 85 -21.21 -19.45 -57.71
CA ASP A 85 -22.38 -20.34 -57.85
C ASP A 85 -22.74 -21.05 -56.52
N ARG A 86 -23.83 -21.82 -56.53
CA ARG A 86 -24.43 -22.55 -55.41
C ARG A 86 -23.73 -23.90 -55.15
N ARG A 87 -23.81 -24.39 -53.89
CA ARG A 87 -24.39 -25.72 -53.52
C ARG A 87 -24.26 -26.05 -52.02
N HIS A 88 -25.39 -26.43 -51.42
CA HIS A 88 -25.48 -27.16 -50.15
C HIS A 88 -26.31 -28.43 -50.41
N PRO A 89 -25.83 -29.61 -49.96
CA PRO A 89 -26.59 -30.51 -49.07
C PRO A 89 -25.66 -31.13 -48.00
N ARG A 90 -26.05 -31.96 -47.01
CA ARG A 90 -27.32 -32.28 -46.29
C ARG A 90 -26.91 -32.91 -44.92
N ARG A 91 -27.84 -33.05 -43.96
CA ARG A 91 -27.71 -33.98 -42.81
C ARG A 91 -28.37 -35.33 -43.11
N PRO A 92 -27.96 -36.44 -42.48
CA PRO A 92 -28.81 -37.60 -42.18
C PRO A 92 -29.31 -37.60 -40.71
N ARG A 93 -30.25 -38.51 -40.40
CA ARG A 93 -31.01 -38.63 -39.13
C ARG A 93 -30.57 -39.85 -38.30
N GLN A 94 -30.97 -39.89 -37.02
CA GLN A 94 -31.02 -41.11 -36.19
C GLN A 94 -32.12 -42.08 -36.66
N PRO A 95 -32.01 -43.39 -36.34
CA PRO A 95 -32.80 -44.01 -35.26
C PRO A 95 -31.93 -44.97 -34.38
N GLY A 96 -32.40 -45.63 -33.31
CA GLY A 96 -33.72 -45.70 -32.65
C GLY A 96 -33.66 -46.49 -31.32
N CYS A 97 -34.80 -46.69 -30.66
CA CYS A 97 -34.93 -47.37 -29.35
C CYS A 97 -34.70 -48.89 -29.37
N GLN A 98 -34.43 -49.49 -28.20
CA GLN A 98 -35.22 -50.61 -27.64
C GLN A 98 -34.93 -50.89 -26.14
N GLN A 99 -35.93 -51.41 -25.42
CA GLN A 99 -35.88 -51.90 -24.02
C GLN A 99 -35.75 -53.45 -24.01
N PRO A 100 -35.48 -54.11 -22.86
CA PRO A 100 -36.54 -54.61 -21.94
C PRO A 100 -36.19 -54.40 -20.43
N ALA A 101 -37.07 -54.41 -19.41
CA ALA A 101 -38.38 -55.01 -19.10
C ALA A 101 -38.36 -56.36 -18.31
N ALA A 102 -38.44 -56.28 -16.96
CA ALA A 102 -38.99 -57.28 -16.00
C ALA A 102 -38.99 -56.60 -14.59
N ARG A 103 -40.07 -56.44 -13.80
CA ARG A 103 -41.13 -57.30 -13.20
C ARG A 103 -40.68 -58.22 -12.04
N ALA A 104 -41.49 -58.21 -10.96
CA ALA A 104 -41.48 -59.05 -9.74
C ALA A 104 -40.36 -58.76 -8.70
N ALA A 105 -40.57 -58.86 -7.36
CA ALA A 105 -41.80 -59.00 -6.56
C ALA A 105 -41.57 -58.74 -5.03
N ARG A 106 -42.66 -58.41 -4.29
CA ARG A 106 -42.95 -58.67 -2.84
C ARG A 106 -42.02 -58.02 -1.78
N ARG A 107 -42.55 -57.16 -0.87
CA ARG A 107 -43.08 -57.44 0.51
C ARG A 107 -42.00 -57.99 1.47
N ALA A 108 -41.81 -57.52 2.72
CA ALA A 108 -42.55 -56.55 3.56
C ALA A 108 -41.72 -56.06 4.79
N HIS A 109 -42.32 -55.20 5.64
CA HIS A 109 -41.87 -54.78 7.00
C HIS A 109 -40.59 -53.90 7.09
N HIS A 110 -40.41 -52.96 8.04
CA HIS A 110 -41.22 -52.49 9.17
C HIS A 110 -40.93 -51.00 9.52
N ARG A 111 -41.94 -50.28 10.01
CA ARG A 111 -41.94 -49.18 11.02
C ARG A 111 -40.91 -48.01 10.98
N ALA A 112 -41.52 -46.82 11.05
CA ALA A 112 -41.23 -45.70 11.99
C ALA A 112 -40.56 -44.40 11.47
N ALA A 113 -40.87 -43.32 12.22
CA ALA A 113 -40.28 -41.99 12.25
C ALA A 113 -40.40 -41.11 10.99
N GLY A 114 -41.50 -40.35 10.90
CA GLY A 114 -41.50 -39.08 10.19
C GLY A 114 -40.72 -38.02 10.99
N ALA A 115 -39.77 -37.33 10.36
CA ALA A 115 -39.11 -36.14 10.92
C ALA A 115 -38.93 -35.06 9.85
N ARG A 116 -39.34 -33.83 10.18
CA ARG A 116 -39.35 -32.68 9.26
C ARG A 116 -37.91 -32.20 8.96
N ARG A 117 -37.65 -31.84 7.70
CA ARG A 117 -36.38 -31.19 7.30
C ARG A 117 -36.22 -29.82 8.01
N PRO A 118 -35.09 -29.53 8.69
CA PRO A 118 -34.82 -28.19 9.21
C PRO A 118 -34.43 -27.22 8.09
N ARG A 119 -34.94 -25.97 8.17
CA ARG A 119 -34.51 -24.87 7.28
C ARG A 119 -33.13 -24.31 7.72
N PRO A 120 -32.30 -23.82 6.80
CA PRO A 120 -30.96 -23.33 7.12
C PRO A 120 -30.98 -21.88 7.66
N ALA A 121 -31.29 -21.69 8.94
CA ALA A 121 -31.26 -20.37 9.59
C ALA A 121 -30.40 -20.30 10.88
N ASP A 122 -30.07 -21.45 11.50
CA ASP A 122 -29.50 -21.46 12.87
C ASP A 122 -27.98 -21.78 12.93
N ARG A 123 -27.30 -21.89 11.78
CA ARG A 123 -25.83 -22.10 11.73
C ARG A 123 -25.01 -20.82 11.90
N GLN A 124 -25.60 -19.63 11.73
CA GLN A 124 -24.89 -18.35 11.87
C GLN A 124 -24.83 -17.82 13.31
N ARG A 125 -25.82 -18.12 14.18
CA ARG A 125 -25.82 -17.64 15.58
C ARG A 125 -24.84 -18.38 16.50
N ARG A 126 -24.33 -19.56 16.13
CA ARG A 126 -23.36 -20.33 16.93
C ARG A 126 -21.88 -20.05 16.62
N ARG A 127 -21.54 -19.18 15.67
CA ARG A 127 -20.13 -18.84 15.33
C ARG A 127 -19.58 -17.58 16.00
N HIS A 128 -20.39 -16.81 16.73
CA HIS A 128 -19.97 -15.61 17.47
C HIS A 128 -19.70 -15.84 18.96
N ARG A 129 -19.40 -17.08 19.40
CA ARG A 129 -19.24 -17.43 20.82
C ARG A 129 -18.01 -18.28 21.18
N ALA A 130 -17.00 -18.32 20.32
CA ALA A 130 -15.66 -18.81 20.67
C ALA A 130 -14.69 -17.62 20.63
N GLY A 131 -14.07 -17.29 21.78
CA GLY A 131 -13.23 -16.09 21.92
C GLY A 131 -13.52 -15.17 23.12
N ARG A 132 -14.22 -15.64 24.16
CA ARG A 132 -14.23 -14.99 25.48
C ARG A 132 -13.53 -15.87 26.52
N HIS A 133 -12.20 -15.88 26.46
CA HIS A 133 -11.39 -16.16 27.66
C HIS A 133 -10.94 -14.81 28.23
N SER A 134 -11.76 -14.26 29.10
CA SER A 134 -11.40 -13.13 29.95
C SER A 134 -10.74 -13.67 31.23
N ASP A 135 -9.46 -14.02 31.12
CA ASP A 135 -8.51 -13.83 32.22
C ASP A 135 -8.47 -12.31 32.56
N PRO A 136 -8.04 -11.88 33.76
CA PRO A 136 -8.14 -10.48 34.16
C PRO A 136 -7.42 -9.61 33.15
N LEU A 137 -8.17 -8.69 32.52
CA LEU A 137 -7.88 -8.14 31.18
C LEU A 137 -6.49 -7.48 31.08
N VAL A 138 -5.47 -8.27 30.74
CA VAL A 138 -4.13 -7.78 30.43
C VAL A 138 -4.20 -7.03 29.11
N THR A 139 -4.40 -5.71 29.21
CA THR A 139 -4.46 -4.79 28.07
C THR A 139 -3.17 -4.88 27.26
N ARG A 140 -3.23 -5.55 26.11
CA ARG A 140 -2.06 -5.76 25.24
C ARG A 140 -1.50 -4.43 24.76
N VAL A 141 -0.19 -4.30 24.81
CA VAL A 141 0.51 -3.07 24.43
C VAL A 141 1.06 -3.20 23.01
N ALA A 142 0.62 -2.30 22.12
CA ALA A 142 1.11 -2.19 20.75
C ALA A 142 2.14 -1.06 20.62
N LEU A 143 3.29 -1.30 20.00
CA LEU A 143 4.18 -0.24 19.54
C LEU A 143 3.96 -0.01 18.04
N VAL A 144 3.35 1.12 17.66
CA VAL A 144 3.10 1.47 16.26
C VAL A 144 4.09 2.54 15.81
N THR A 145 5.03 2.16 14.95
CA THR A 145 5.96 3.11 14.34
C THR A 145 5.46 3.60 12.99
N GLY A 146 5.68 4.88 12.69
CA GLY A 146 5.12 5.50 11.48
C GLY A 146 3.64 5.85 11.64
N ALA A 147 3.20 6.05 12.89
CA ALA A 147 1.82 6.34 13.26
C ALA A 147 1.23 7.57 12.54
N THR A 148 2.07 8.54 12.20
CA THR A 148 1.65 9.78 11.51
C THR A 148 1.48 9.63 10.00
N GLY A 149 1.89 8.49 9.42
CA GLY A 149 1.71 8.15 8.01
C GLY A 149 0.33 7.53 7.73
N GLY A 150 -0.01 7.36 6.44
CA GLY A 150 -1.37 6.98 6.02
C GLY A 150 -1.93 5.71 6.67
N VAL A 151 -1.14 4.62 6.70
CA VAL A 151 -1.53 3.36 7.37
C VAL A 151 -1.58 3.53 8.89
N GLY A 152 -0.63 4.27 9.47
CA GLY A 152 -0.55 4.49 10.91
C GLY A 152 -1.78 5.23 11.47
N ARG A 153 -2.22 6.28 10.78
CA ARG A 153 -3.42 7.06 11.15
C ARG A 153 -4.71 6.25 11.11
N THR A 154 -4.76 5.18 10.33
CA THR A 154 -5.88 4.22 10.33
C THR A 154 -5.70 3.12 11.38
N LEU A 155 -4.48 2.60 11.55
CA LEU A 155 -4.21 1.48 12.45
C LEU A 155 -4.32 1.86 13.94
N VAL A 156 -3.79 3.01 14.36
CA VAL A 156 -3.76 3.43 15.77
C VAL A 156 -5.17 3.49 16.40
N PRO A 157 -6.16 4.20 15.84
CA PRO A 157 -7.51 4.22 16.42
C PRO A 157 -8.21 2.85 16.34
N LEU A 158 -7.93 2.04 15.31
CA LEU A 158 -8.48 0.69 15.22
C LEU A 158 -7.91 -0.24 16.30
N LEU A 159 -6.61 -0.20 16.59
CA LEU A 159 -6.00 -0.95 17.70
C LEU A 159 -6.61 -0.55 19.05
N ALA A 160 -6.78 0.75 19.30
CA ALA A 160 -7.43 1.23 20.51
C ALA A 160 -8.89 0.73 20.63
N ALA A 161 -9.65 0.76 19.54
CA ALA A 161 -11.01 0.20 19.48
C ALA A 161 -11.06 -1.34 19.68
N HIS A 162 -9.96 -2.05 19.41
CA HIS A 162 -9.77 -3.47 19.70
C HIS A 162 -9.21 -3.72 21.12
N GLY A 163 -9.22 -2.72 22.01
CA GLY A 163 -8.79 -2.86 23.40
C GLY A 163 -7.27 -2.88 23.63
N TRP A 164 -6.47 -2.44 22.66
CA TRP A 164 -5.02 -2.33 22.84
C TRP A 164 -4.63 -0.98 23.44
N ARG A 165 -3.62 -0.99 24.33
CA ARG A 165 -2.90 0.23 24.71
C ARG A 165 -1.84 0.52 23.65
N VAL A 166 -1.99 1.62 22.92
CA VAL A 166 -1.07 1.96 21.82
C VAL A 166 0.02 2.92 22.30
N ARG A 167 1.28 2.60 22.02
CA ARG A 167 2.41 3.53 22.00
C ARG A 167 2.69 3.87 20.54
N ALA A 168 2.42 5.10 20.12
CA ALA A 168 2.59 5.53 18.75
C ALA A 168 3.90 6.33 18.59
N THR A 169 4.61 6.17 17.48
CA THR A 169 5.83 6.97 17.18
C THR A 169 5.84 7.53 15.76
N GLY A 170 6.41 8.73 15.62
CA GLY A 170 6.61 9.40 14.34
C GLY A 170 7.52 10.62 14.47
N ARG A 171 8.14 11.06 13.37
CA ARG A 171 9.13 12.16 13.38
C ARG A 171 8.56 13.52 13.76
N THR A 172 7.29 13.75 13.45
CA THR A 172 6.59 15.01 13.69
C THR A 172 5.22 14.66 14.25
N PRO A 173 4.93 14.88 15.54
CA PRO A 173 3.57 14.73 16.07
C PRO A 173 2.65 15.70 15.31
N GLY A 174 1.47 15.23 14.90
CA GLY A 174 0.58 16.01 14.06
C GLY A 174 -0.55 16.62 14.87
N GLY A 175 -0.52 17.94 15.10
CA GLY A 175 -1.65 18.68 15.67
C GLY A 175 -2.18 18.08 16.98
N GLU A 176 -3.40 17.52 16.93
CA GLU A 176 -4.11 16.93 18.07
C GLU A 176 -3.52 15.60 18.57
N ASP A 177 -2.59 14.99 17.82
CA ASP A 177 -1.95 13.69 18.11
C ASP A 177 -0.96 13.76 19.31
N ARG A 178 -1.40 14.19 20.50
CA ARG A 178 -0.56 14.37 21.70
C ARG A 178 0.09 13.08 22.22
N ASP A 179 -0.48 11.92 21.91
CA ASP A 179 -0.01 10.59 22.35
C ASP A 179 1.04 9.95 21.41
N ILE A 180 1.49 10.66 20.37
CA ILE A 180 2.56 10.19 19.48
C ILE A 180 3.92 10.68 20.00
N LEU A 181 4.76 9.74 20.42
CA LEU A 181 6.16 9.99 20.79
C LEU A 181 6.94 10.52 19.57
N PRO A 182 7.52 11.73 19.63
CA PRO A 182 8.41 12.25 18.60
C PRO A 182 9.68 11.39 18.52
N LEU A 183 9.89 10.69 17.41
CA LEU A 183 11.04 9.82 17.23
C LEU A 183 11.43 9.70 15.75
N ASP A 184 12.70 9.97 15.45
CA ASP A 184 13.33 9.60 14.18
C ASP A 184 14.09 8.27 14.35
N LEU A 185 13.56 7.21 13.75
CA LEU A 185 14.16 5.87 13.83
C LEU A 185 15.48 5.75 13.06
N THR A 186 15.91 6.75 12.28
CA THR A 186 17.27 6.79 11.73
C THR A 186 18.33 7.02 12.81
N GLN A 187 17.93 7.56 13.97
CA GLN A 187 18.77 7.78 15.15
C GLN A 187 18.78 6.54 16.07
N PRO A 188 19.61 6.52 17.14
CA PRO A 188 19.52 5.51 18.19
C PRO A 188 18.12 5.46 18.81
N LEU A 189 17.66 4.26 19.18
CA LEU A 189 16.36 4.08 19.82
C LEU A 189 16.43 4.48 21.29
N PRO A 190 15.41 5.15 21.86
CA PRO A 190 15.37 5.47 23.28
C PRO A 190 15.33 4.19 24.12
N PRO A 191 16.02 4.15 25.29
CA PRO A 191 15.98 3.01 26.20
C PRO A 191 14.54 2.64 26.58
N GLY A 192 14.25 1.34 26.65
CA GLY A 192 12.94 0.85 27.06
C GLY A 192 11.79 1.06 26.05
N LEU A 193 12.05 1.52 24.82
CA LEU A 193 11.00 1.71 23.79
C LEU A 193 10.06 0.50 23.64
N CYS A 194 10.65 -0.72 23.63
CA CYS A 194 9.95 -1.99 23.52
C CYS A 194 9.59 -2.64 24.87
N ALA A 195 9.97 -2.06 26.02
CA ALA A 195 9.77 -2.66 27.32
C ALA A 195 8.27 -2.80 27.64
N GLY A 196 7.80 -4.02 27.94
CA GLY A 196 6.37 -4.29 28.16
C GLY A 196 5.48 -4.05 26.92
N VAL A 197 6.02 -4.21 25.71
CA VAL A 197 5.28 -4.24 24.45
C VAL A 197 5.00 -5.69 24.05
N ASP A 198 3.74 -6.03 23.78
CA ASP A 198 3.37 -7.36 23.26
C ASP A 198 3.74 -7.48 21.78
N THR A 199 3.30 -6.51 20.96
CA THR A 199 3.43 -6.55 19.51
C THR A 199 3.96 -5.23 18.96
N VAL A 200 4.99 -5.32 18.11
CA VAL A 200 5.52 -4.17 17.36
C VAL A 200 4.95 -4.16 15.96
N PHE A 201 4.28 -3.07 15.57
CA PHE A 201 3.81 -2.80 14.22
C PHE A 201 4.75 -1.80 13.54
N HIS A 202 5.63 -2.31 12.69
CA HIS A 202 6.64 -1.51 12.00
C HIS A 202 6.15 -1.03 10.62
N LEU A 203 5.53 0.16 10.61
CA LEU A 203 5.01 0.82 9.40
C LEU A 203 5.95 1.93 8.88
N ALA A 204 6.88 2.40 9.72
CA ALA A 204 7.79 3.48 9.37
C ALA A 204 8.71 3.09 8.20
N ALA A 205 8.59 3.82 7.08
CA ALA A 205 9.40 3.62 5.88
C ALA A 205 9.45 4.92 5.06
N ARG A 206 10.47 5.05 4.20
CA ARG A 206 10.48 6.00 3.08
C ARG A 206 10.01 5.27 1.82
N SER A 207 8.79 5.58 1.39
CA SER A 207 8.09 4.96 0.24
C SER A 207 8.11 5.79 -1.05
N SER A 208 8.93 6.85 -1.12
CA SER A 208 9.09 7.63 -2.35
C SER A 208 9.72 6.78 -3.47
N PRO A 209 9.31 6.95 -4.75
CA PRO A 209 9.99 6.31 -5.87
C PRO A 209 11.42 6.85 -6.10
N TRP A 210 11.80 7.98 -5.49
CA TRP A 210 13.08 8.67 -5.71
C TRP A 210 13.73 9.21 -4.43
N GLY A 211 15.06 9.37 -4.48
CA GLY A 211 15.87 9.98 -3.42
C GLY A 211 17.21 9.28 -3.20
N PRO A 212 18.05 9.79 -2.28
CA PRO A 212 19.37 9.23 -2.00
C PRO A 212 19.28 7.80 -1.44
N ARG A 213 20.09 6.87 -1.97
CA ARG A 213 20.13 5.46 -1.52
C ARG A 213 20.37 5.33 -0.01
N ALA A 214 21.31 6.09 0.53
CA ALA A 214 21.61 6.12 1.96
C ALA A 214 20.40 6.51 2.82
N ALA A 215 19.59 7.48 2.36
CA ALA A 215 18.38 7.91 3.06
C ALA A 215 17.25 6.86 3.01
N PHE A 216 17.26 5.94 2.05
CA PHE A 216 16.39 4.76 2.07
C PHE A 216 16.96 3.68 2.99
N ALA A 217 18.26 3.38 2.94
CA ALA A 217 18.90 2.36 3.79
C ALA A 217 18.72 2.68 5.29
N ALA A 218 19.01 3.93 5.70
CA ALA A 218 18.95 4.36 7.09
C ALA A 218 17.57 4.14 7.76
N ILE A 219 16.48 4.32 7.02
CA ILE A 219 15.09 4.23 7.53
C ILE A 219 14.38 2.91 7.17
N ASN A 220 14.65 2.32 6.01
CA ASN A 220 13.97 1.08 5.60
C ASN A 220 14.71 -0.16 6.07
N HIS A 221 16.05 -0.12 6.20
CA HIS A 221 16.88 -1.27 6.57
C HIS A 221 17.47 -1.11 7.97
N ASP A 222 18.26 -0.06 8.22
CA ASP A 222 19.05 0.05 9.46
C ASP A 222 18.16 0.31 10.68
N ALA A 223 17.12 1.14 10.53
CA ALA A 223 16.09 1.36 11.53
C ALA A 223 15.28 0.08 11.81
N THR A 224 14.90 -0.67 10.77
CA THR A 224 14.24 -1.98 10.92
C THR A 224 15.13 -2.96 11.70
N ARG A 225 16.43 -3.03 11.38
CA ARG A 225 17.41 -3.86 12.09
C ARG A 225 17.50 -3.53 13.57
N ARG A 226 17.65 -2.24 13.91
CA ARG A 226 17.68 -1.77 15.29
C ARG A 226 16.39 -2.09 16.04
N LEU A 227 15.23 -1.85 15.42
CA LEU A 227 13.93 -2.05 16.05
C LEU A 227 13.58 -3.52 16.23
N ALA A 228 13.89 -4.38 15.27
CA ALA A 228 13.67 -5.82 15.38
C ALA A 228 14.56 -6.46 16.46
N ALA A 229 15.84 -6.05 16.55
CA ALA A 229 16.71 -6.45 17.65
C ALA A 229 16.18 -5.97 19.01
N ALA A 230 15.84 -4.68 19.15
CA ALA A 230 15.29 -4.13 20.39
C ALA A 230 13.95 -4.78 20.80
N ALA A 231 13.13 -5.21 19.84
CA ALA A 231 11.90 -5.95 20.10
C ALA A 231 12.17 -7.38 20.60
N ARG A 232 13.13 -8.09 19.99
CA ARG A 232 13.59 -9.40 20.47
C ARG A 232 14.14 -9.28 21.90
N ASP A 233 15.07 -8.35 22.12
CA ASP A 233 15.80 -8.20 23.38
C ASP A 233 14.88 -7.76 24.54
N ALA A 234 13.77 -7.09 24.23
CA ALA A 234 12.70 -6.75 25.18
C ALA A 234 11.64 -7.86 25.37
N GLY A 235 11.76 -9.01 24.68
CA GLY A 235 10.83 -10.14 24.80
C GLY A 235 9.47 -9.92 24.12
N CYS A 236 9.36 -9.05 23.12
CA CYS A 236 8.10 -8.85 22.40
C CYS A 236 7.65 -10.16 21.71
N ARG A 237 6.37 -10.53 21.88
CA ARG A 237 5.79 -11.77 21.36
C ARG A 237 5.69 -11.81 19.83
N ARG A 238 5.49 -10.65 19.18
CA ARG A 238 5.30 -10.56 17.73
C ARG A 238 5.90 -9.28 17.14
N PHE A 239 6.53 -9.42 15.97
CA PHE A 239 6.98 -8.28 15.14
C PHE A 239 6.26 -8.29 13.79
N VAL A 240 5.41 -7.30 13.52
CA VAL A 240 4.67 -7.17 12.24
C VAL A 240 5.33 -6.09 11.39
N HIS A 241 5.93 -6.48 10.27
CA HIS A 241 6.64 -5.59 9.35
C HIS A 241 5.82 -5.29 8.09
N VAL A 242 5.61 -4.02 7.76
CA VAL A 242 5.07 -3.63 6.46
C VAL A 242 6.19 -3.51 5.44
N SER A 243 6.26 -4.48 4.53
CA SER A 243 7.09 -4.48 3.33
C SER A 243 6.29 -3.96 2.11
N THR A 244 6.62 -4.39 0.89
CA THR A 244 5.96 -3.93 -0.34
C THR A 244 6.07 -4.95 -1.49
N PRO A 245 5.03 -5.09 -2.33
CA PRO A 245 5.12 -5.83 -3.61
C PRO A 245 6.01 -5.14 -4.66
N SER A 246 6.55 -3.94 -4.38
CA SER A 246 7.49 -3.25 -5.27
C SER A 246 8.75 -4.09 -5.57
N ILE A 247 9.05 -5.09 -4.72
CA ILE A 247 10.11 -6.08 -4.94
C ILE A 247 9.90 -6.91 -6.22
N TYR A 248 8.66 -7.06 -6.70
CA TYR A 248 8.31 -7.87 -7.87
C TYR A 248 8.26 -7.09 -9.19
N VAL A 249 8.44 -5.77 -9.15
CA VAL A 249 8.18 -4.89 -10.30
C VAL A 249 9.20 -5.11 -11.41
N THR A 250 8.73 -5.66 -12.52
CA THR A 250 9.45 -5.83 -13.78
C THR A 250 8.69 -5.12 -14.93
N THR A 251 9.30 -5.06 -16.10
CA THR A 251 8.68 -4.61 -17.36
C THR A 251 8.02 -5.77 -18.11
N ALA A 252 7.29 -6.62 -17.39
CA ALA A 252 6.51 -7.73 -17.92
C ALA A 252 5.17 -7.81 -17.19
N ASP A 253 4.13 -8.22 -17.91
CA ASP A 253 2.80 -8.46 -17.33
C ASP A 253 2.87 -9.74 -16.49
N ARG A 254 2.44 -9.69 -15.21
CA ARG A 254 2.48 -10.83 -14.26
C ARG A 254 1.16 -10.94 -13.52
N MET A 255 0.52 -12.11 -13.55
CA MET A 255 -0.80 -12.33 -12.94
C MET A 255 -0.72 -13.31 -11.79
N GLY A 256 -1.56 -13.12 -10.76
CA GLY A 256 -1.69 -14.04 -9.62
C GLY A 256 -0.43 -14.22 -8.77
N ILE A 257 0.39 -13.17 -8.60
CA ILE A 257 1.66 -13.21 -7.88
C ILE A 257 1.46 -13.71 -6.44
N THR A 258 2.27 -14.67 -6.04
CA THR A 258 2.31 -15.28 -4.70
C THR A 258 3.53 -14.81 -3.90
N GLU A 259 3.59 -15.17 -2.63
CA GLU A 259 4.74 -14.91 -1.76
C GLU A 259 5.94 -15.80 -2.05
N ARG A 260 5.71 -16.91 -2.78
CA ARG A 260 6.72 -17.89 -3.24
C ARG A 260 7.45 -17.42 -4.50
N ASP A 261 6.86 -16.50 -5.25
CA ASP A 261 7.52 -15.87 -6.39
C ASP A 261 8.83 -15.18 -5.95
N ALA A 262 9.89 -15.36 -6.73
CA ALA A 262 11.13 -14.65 -6.50
C ALA A 262 10.95 -13.12 -6.65
N PRO A 263 11.73 -12.30 -5.90
CA PRO A 263 11.85 -10.88 -6.20
C PRO A 263 12.36 -10.66 -7.62
N ALA A 264 12.16 -9.47 -8.17
CA ALA A 264 12.70 -9.09 -9.46
C ALA A 264 14.24 -9.20 -9.46
N PRO A 265 14.87 -9.76 -10.51
CA PRO A 265 16.32 -9.95 -10.56
C PRO A 265 17.11 -8.63 -10.50
N ARG A 266 16.45 -7.50 -10.79
CA ARG A 266 16.96 -6.15 -10.56
C ARG A 266 15.83 -5.27 -10.03
N PHE A 267 16.03 -4.69 -8.86
CA PHE A 267 15.06 -3.76 -8.27
C PHE A 267 14.98 -2.45 -9.06
N ALA A 268 13.75 -2.00 -9.33
CA ALA A 268 13.48 -0.80 -10.11
C ALA A 268 13.89 0.52 -9.42
N ASN A 269 14.02 0.54 -8.09
CA ASN A 269 14.48 1.69 -7.32
C ASN A 269 15.07 1.29 -5.95
N ALA A 270 15.63 2.28 -5.24
CA ALA A 270 16.20 2.09 -3.90
C ALA A 270 15.17 1.70 -2.84
N TYR A 271 13.90 2.10 -3.01
CA TYR A 271 12.81 1.71 -2.11
C TYR A 271 12.59 0.19 -2.13
N ALA A 272 12.38 -0.40 -3.31
CA ALA A 272 12.19 -1.84 -3.45
C ALA A 272 13.40 -2.64 -2.93
N ALA A 273 14.62 -2.21 -3.25
CA ALA A 273 15.85 -2.87 -2.78
C ALA A 273 15.97 -2.84 -1.25
N THR A 274 15.80 -1.67 -0.62
CA THR A 274 15.94 -1.53 0.83
C THR A 274 14.81 -2.20 1.61
N LYS A 275 13.59 -2.28 1.05
CA LYS A 275 12.51 -3.08 1.65
C LYS A 275 12.76 -4.58 1.54
N TRP A 276 13.33 -5.07 0.44
CA TRP A 276 13.75 -6.47 0.34
C TRP A 276 14.85 -6.82 1.37
N GLN A 277 15.84 -5.94 1.53
CA GLN A 277 16.89 -6.09 2.56
C GLN A 277 16.30 -6.10 3.98
N ALA A 278 15.32 -5.23 4.25
CA ALA A 278 14.60 -5.18 5.51
C ALA A 278 13.87 -6.50 5.83
N GLU A 279 13.31 -7.18 4.81
CA GLU A 279 12.69 -8.48 5.01
C GLU A 279 13.68 -9.56 5.45
N GLN A 280 14.90 -9.57 4.91
CA GLN A 280 15.92 -10.56 5.32
C GLN A 280 16.27 -10.32 6.79
N VAL A 281 16.58 -9.06 7.14
CA VAL A 281 16.82 -8.63 8.53
C VAL A 281 15.69 -9.02 9.49
N VAL A 282 14.42 -8.93 9.08
CA VAL A 282 13.28 -9.31 9.93
C VAL A 282 13.14 -10.84 10.08
N ARG A 283 13.48 -11.63 9.05
CA ARG A 283 13.53 -13.10 9.13
C ARG A 283 14.65 -13.55 10.06
N ASP A 284 15.82 -12.93 9.93
CA ASP A 284 17.04 -13.29 10.67
C ASP A 284 17.09 -12.68 12.08
N ALA A 285 16.12 -11.84 12.45
CA ALA A 285 16.11 -11.11 13.72
C ALA A 285 15.98 -12.03 14.96
N GLY A 286 15.46 -13.25 14.81
CA GLY A 286 15.22 -14.18 15.91
C GLY A 286 13.99 -13.84 16.79
N ILE A 287 13.09 -13.00 16.28
CA ILE A 287 11.77 -12.72 16.89
C ILE A 287 10.66 -13.30 16.00
N PRO A 288 9.60 -13.93 16.56
CA PRO A 288 8.47 -14.42 15.77
C PRO A 288 7.78 -13.31 14.96
N ALA A 289 8.06 -13.23 13.65
CA ALA A 289 7.72 -12.08 12.81
C ALA A 289 6.77 -12.40 11.65
N THR A 290 5.94 -11.42 11.30
CA THR A 290 5.05 -11.46 10.12
C THR A 290 5.34 -10.30 9.18
N ILE A 291 5.57 -10.61 7.91
CA ILE A 291 5.90 -9.63 6.85
C ILE A 291 4.70 -9.48 5.93
N LEU A 292 4.07 -8.30 5.93
CA LEU A 292 2.94 -7.99 5.05
C LEU A 292 3.39 -7.09 3.89
N ARG A 293 3.04 -7.46 2.66
CA ARG A 293 3.37 -6.72 1.44
C ARG A 293 2.09 -6.12 0.83
N PRO A 294 1.59 -4.97 1.32
CA PRO A 294 0.40 -4.32 0.76
C PRO A 294 0.67 -3.62 -0.59
N HIS A 295 -0.18 -3.89 -1.57
CA HIS A 295 -0.14 -3.28 -2.90
C HIS A 295 -0.96 -1.98 -2.94
N ALA A 296 -0.46 -0.96 -3.65
CA ALA A 296 -1.18 0.27 -4.04
C ALA A 296 -2.21 0.78 -3.01
N ILE A 297 -1.75 1.07 -1.78
CA ILE A 297 -2.62 1.50 -0.68
C ILE A 297 -3.24 2.87 -1.03
N VAL A 298 -4.56 2.98 -0.88
CA VAL A 298 -5.32 4.23 -1.02
C VAL A 298 -6.10 4.53 0.26
N GLY A 299 -6.31 5.81 0.53
CA GLY A 299 -7.10 6.29 1.67
C GLY A 299 -6.93 7.80 1.91
N PRO A 300 -7.70 8.37 2.86
CA PRO A 300 -7.71 9.80 3.19
C PRO A 300 -6.33 10.46 3.32
N HIS A 301 -5.40 9.73 3.93
CA HIS A 301 -4.06 10.21 4.30
C HIS A 301 -2.96 9.71 3.34
N ASP A 302 -3.31 9.19 2.16
CA ASP A 302 -2.31 8.80 1.15
C ASP A 302 -1.54 10.02 0.63
N THR A 303 -0.22 9.97 0.76
CA THR A 303 0.74 10.99 0.30
C THR A 303 1.51 10.56 -0.97
N VAL A 304 1.30 9.34 -1.46
CA VAL A 304 2.11 8.69 -2.48
C VAL A 304 1.36 8.51 -3.80
N LEU A 305 0.24 7.79 -3.82
CA LEU A 305 -0.40 7.38 -5.08
C LEU A 305 -1.43 8.42 -5.54
N LEU A 306 -2.48 8.62 -4.73
CA LEU A 306 -3.61 9.49 -5.02
C LEU A 306 -3.19 10.94 -5.32
N PRO A 307 -2.27 11.61 -4.59
CA PRO A 307 -1.84 12.97 -4.95
C PRO A 307 -1.14 13.07 -6.30
N ARG A 308 -0.52 12.00 -6.80
CA ARG A 308 0.07 11.96 -8.15
C ARG A 308 -1.03 11.81 -9.21
N LEU A 309 -2.01 10.94 -8.98
CA LEU A 309 -3.19 10.77 -9.87
C LEU A 309 -4.06 12.04 -9.93
N LEU A 310 -4.38 12.64 -8.78
CA LEU A 310 -5.14 13.89 -8.69
C LEU A 310 -4.47 15.03 -9.48
N ARG A 311 -3.15 15.20 -9.36
CA ARG A 311 -2.40 16.21 -10.14
C ARG A 311 -2.38 15.92 -11.64
N ALA A 312 -2.44 14.65 -12.05
CA ALA A 312 -2.54 14.27 -13.45
C ALA A 312 -3.95 14.58 -14.01
N VAL A 313 -5.01 14.18 -13.30
CA VAL A 313 -6.41 14.47 -13.66
C VAL A 313 -6.68 15.97 -13.68
N ALA A 314 -6.18 16.74 -12.71
CA ALA A 314 -6.36 18.19 -12.65
C ALA A 314 -5.79 18.94 -13.86
N ARG A 315 -4.79 18.37 -14.56
CA ARG A 315 -4.19 18.90 -15.80
C ARG A 315 -4.99 18.55 -17.08
N GLY A 316 -6.05 17.75 -16.98
CA GLY A 316 -6.94 17.38 -18.09
C GLY A 316 -6.34 16.47 -19.18
N ARG A 317 -5.02 16.28 -19.24
CA ARG A 317 -4.33 15.34 -20.15
C ARG A 317 -3.44 14.39 -19.35
N VAL A 318 -3.72 13.09 -19.45
CA VAL A 318 -2.99 12.05 -18.70
C VAL A 318 -2.30 11.10 -19.67
N PRO A 319 -0.97 11.20 -19.86
CA PRO A 319 -0.23 10.23 -20.66
C PRO A 319 -0.09 8.92 -19.88
N LEU A 320 -0.63 7.83 -20.41
CA LEU A 320 -0.56 6.50 -19.81
C LEU A 320 0.19 5.53 -20.73
N PRO A 321 1.18 4.76 -20.21
CA PRO A 321 1.82 3.71 -20.98
C PRO A 321 0.77 2.69 -21.45
N ALA A 322 0.88 2.25 -22.71
CA ALA A 322 -0.11 1.39 -23.38
C ALA A 322 -1.57 1.90 -23.29
N GLY A 323 -1.80 3.21 -23.11
CA GLY A 323 -3.14 3.78 -22.98
C GLY A 323 -3.89 3.42 -21.71
N GLY A 324 -3.18 2.98 -20.66
CA GLY A 324 -3.75 2.65 -19.35
C GLY A 324 -4.36 1.26 -19.25
N ARG A 325 -4.05 0.35 -20.20
CA ARG A 325 -4.60 -1.02 -20.25
C ARG A 325 -4.06 -1.98 -19.18
N ALA A 326 -2.99 -1.63 -18.47
CA ALA A 326 -2.45 -2.45 -17.40
C ALA A 326 -3.46 -2.63 -16.27
N LEU A 327 -3.58 -3.85 -15.75
CA LEU A 327 -4.39 -4.18 -14.58
C LEU A 327 -3.60 -3.94 -13.29
N VAL A 328 -4.22 -3.27 -12.32
CA VAL A 328 -3.65 -3.01 -10.99
C VAL A 328 -4.76 -3.16 -9.93
N GLU A 329 -4.36 -3.59 -8.74
CA GLU A 329 -5.28 -3.81 -7.61
C GLU A 329 -5.06 -2.72 -6.56
N LEU A 330 -6.03 -1.84 -6.35
CA LEU A 330 -5.99 -0.86 -5.26
C LEU A 330 -6.37 -1.53 -3.94
N THR A 331 -5.78 -1.11 -2.83
CA THR A 331 -6.12 -1.64 -1.50
C THR A 331 -6.52 -0.52 -0.58
N ASP A 332 -7.71 -0.60 0.02
CA ASP A 332 -8.11 0.38 1.04
C ASP A 332 -7.21 0.25 2.28
N VAL A 333 -6.80 1.38 2.84
CA VAL A 333 -5.99 1.46 4.06
C VAL A 333 -6.63 0.76 5.26
N ARG A 334 -7.97 0.68 5.33
CA ARG A 334 -8.73 -0.04 6.36
C ARG A 334 -8.54 -1.56 6.25
N ASP A 335 -8.57 -2.10 5.02
CA ASP A 335 -8.30 -3.52 4.77
C ASP A 335 -6.85 -3.88 5.15
N VAL A 336 -5.88 -3.00 4.86
CA VAL A 336 -4.48 -3.17 5.32
C VAL A 336 -4.37 -3.13 6.85
N ALA A 337 -5.10 -2.23 7.52
CA ALA A 337 -5.12 -2.15 8.98
C ALA A 337 -5.74 -3.40 9.62
N ALA A 338 -6.82 -3.95 9.04
CA ALA A 338 -7.41 -5.22 9.47
C ALA A 338 -6.42 -6.39 9.33
N ALA A 339 -5.69 -6.48 8.21
CA ALA A 339 -4.65 -7.49 8.03
C ALA A 339 -3.51 -7.37 9.06
N LEU A 340 -3.13 -6.13 9.42
CA LEU A 340 -2.13 -5.86 10.44
C LEU A 340 -2.59 -6.35 11.82
N ILE A 341 -3.83 -6.03 12.22
CA ILE A 341 -4.40 -6.51 13.49
C ILE A 341 -4.44 -8.05 13.52
N ALA A 342 -4.92 -8.70 12.45
CA ALA A 342 -4.93 -10.16 12.35
C ALA A 342 -3.52 -10.79 12.44
N ALA A 343 -2.50 -10.14 11.86
CA ALA A 343 -1.10 -10.58 11.92
C ALA A 343 -0.49 -10.55 13.33
N ALA A 344 -1.12 -9.90 14.31
CA ALA A 344 -0.70 -9.95 15.72
C ALA A 344 -0.80 -11.37 16.29
N ASP A 345 -1.82 -12.12 15.88
CA ASP A 345 -2.18 -13.43 16.47
C ASP A 345 -2.05 -14.60 15.49
N ALA A 346 -1.98 -14.32 14.19
CA ALA A 346 -1.60 -15.29 13.18
C ALA A 346 -0.19 -15.89 13.43
N PRO A 347 0.10 -17.09 12.92
CA PRO A 347 1.47 -17.64 12.87
C PRO A 347 2.44 -16.71 12.10
N PRO A 348 3.73 -16.68 12.47
CA PRO A 348 4.78 -15.99 11.71
C PRO A 348 4.75 -16.37 10.23
N THR A 349 4.66 -15.38 9.34
CA THR A 349 4.43 -15.63 7.91
C THR A 349 4.89 -14.48 7.03
N THR A 350 4.82 -14.67 5.71
CA THR A 350 4.88 -13.58 4.72
C THR A 350 3.60 -13.61 3.91
N ALA A 351 2.93 -12.48 3.71
CA ALA A 351 1.67 -12.38 2.96
C ALA A 351 1.65 -11.16 2.03
N ASN A 352 1.23 -11.35 0.78
CA ASN A 352 0.85 -10.28 -0.14
C ASN A 352 -0.57 -9.82 0.22
N LEU A 353 -0.81 -8.51 0.26
CA LEU A 353 -2.14 -7.94 0.46
C LEU A 353 -2.49 -7.07 -0.76
N SER A 354 -3.69 -7.27 -1.29
CA SER A 354 -4.28 -6.40 -2.30
C SER A 354 -5.80 -6.27 -2.08
N GLY A 355 -6.48 -5.36 -2.78
CA GLY A 355 -7.95 -5.34 -2.82
C GLY A 355 -8.61 -6.54 -3.51
N GLY A 356 -7.83 -7.48 -4.07
CA GLY A 356 -8.34 -8.74 -4.63
C GLY A 356 -9.17 -8.62 -5.92
N ALA A 357 -9.44 -7.40 -6.39
CA ALA A 357 -10.09 -7.09 -7.65
C ALA A 357 -9.25 -6.06 -8.42
N ALA A 358 -9.05 -6.31 -9.71
CA ALA A 358 -8.15 -5.54 -10.55
C ALA A 358 -8.89 -4.58 -11.48
N LEU A 359 -8.49 -3.31 -11.48
CA LEU A 359 -8.96 -2.31 -12.43
C LEU A 359 -7.87 -1.99 -13.44
N THR A 360 -8.27 -1.52 -14.62
CA THR A 360 -7.30 -0.89 -15.53
C THR A 360 -6.85 0.44 -14.96
N VAL A 361 -5.58 0.83 -15.16
CA VAL A 361 -5.09 2.17 -14.80
C VAL A 361 -5.96 3.27 -15.43
N ARG A 362 -6.47 3.01 -16.64
CA ARG A 362 -7.50 3.83 -17.31
C ARG A 362 -8.76 4.00 -16.46
N ALA A 363 -9.40 2.92 -16.02
CA ALA A 363 -10.64 2.97 -15.25
C ALA A 363 -10.47 3.74 -13.92
N ILE A 364 -9.31 3.60 -13.26
CA ILE A 364 -8.99 4.37 -12.05
C ILE A 364 -8.92 5.88 -12.36
N VAL A 365 -8.23 6.27 -13.44
CA VAL A 365 -8.13 7.68 -13.87
C VAL A 365 -9.50 8.24 -14.26
N GLU A 366 -10.32 7.46 -14.98
CA GLU A 366 -11.68 7.83 -15.40
C GLU A 366 -12.64 7.94 -14.20
N ARG A 367 -12.56 7.04 -13.20
CA ARG A 367 -13.35 7.11 -11.94
C ARG A 367 -13.00 8.36 -11.13
N ILE A 368 -11.71 8.64 -10.94
CA ILE A 368 -11.25 9.86 -10.23
C ILE A 368 -11.72 11.11 -10.99
N ALA A 369 -11.60 11.15 -12.31
CA ALA A 369 -12.05 12.27 -13.14
C ALA A 369 -13.57 12.50 -13.03
N ALA A 370 -14.37 11.43 -13.08
CA ALA A 370 -15.82 11.49 -12.89
C ALA A 370 -16.19 12.01 -11.49
N ARG A 371 -15.56 11.50 -10.42
CA ARG A 371 -15.81 11.94 -9.03
C ARG A 371 -15.46 13.40 -8.78
N LEU A 372 -14.47 13.94 -9.48
CA LEU A 372 -14.07 15.35 -9.43
C LEU A 372 -14.83 16.24 -10.42
N ALA A 373 -15.78 15.70 -11.19
CA ALA A 373 -16.47 16.39 -12.28
C ALA A 373 -15.52 17.08 -13.28
N ARG A 374 -14.36 16.47 -13.58
CA ARG A 374 -13.35 17.01 -14.51
C ARG A 374 -13.22 16.16 -15.77
N PRO A 375 -13.29 16.75 -16.99
CA PRO A 375 -12.98 16.01 -18.20
C PRO A 375 -11.49 15.64 -18.25
N VAL A 376 -11.19 14.40 -18.64
CA VAL A 376 -9.81 13.92 -18.79
C VAL A 376 -9.61 13.27 -20.16
N ARG A 377 -8.55 13.66 -20.87
CA ARG A 377 -8.10 13.00 -22.10
C ARG A 377 -6.91 12.10 -21.78
N ILE A 378 -7.12 10.79 -21.82
CA ILE A 378 -6.03 9.82 -21.72
C ILE A 378 -5.29 9.77 -23.06
N VAL A 379 -3.98 9.98 -23.01
CA VAL A 379 -3.07 9.89 -24.17
C VAL A 379 -2.31 8.58 -24.08
N ALA A 380 -2.41 7.73 -25.09
CA ALA A 380 -1.69 6.47 -25.13
C ALA A 380 -0.22 6.69 -25.50
N LEU A 381 0.69 6.32 -24.60
CA LEU A 381 2.14 6.38 -24.83
C LEU A 381 2.69 4.96 -25.04
N PRO A 382 3.48 4.67 -26.10
CA PRO A 382 4.11 3.37 -26.26
C PRO A 382 5.03 3.04 -25.06
N ARG A 383 4.99 1.79 -24.57
CA ARG A 383 5.78 1.31 -23.42
C ARG A 383 7.29 1.69 -23.55
N PRO A 384 7.98 1.49 -24.70
CA PRO A 384 9.38 1.86 -24.84
C PRO A 384 9.64 3.36 -24.75
N VAL A 385 8.79 4.19 -25.37
CA VAL A 385 8.89 5.66 -25.34
C VAL A 385 8.71 6.18 -23.91
N ALA A 386 7.75 5.63 -23.17
CA ALA A 386 7.54 5.96 -21.76
C ALA A 386 8.78 5.61 -20.91
N MET A 387 9.38 4.44 -21.13
CA MET A 387 10.59 4.00 -20.42
C MET A 387 11.82 4.86 -20.75
N ALA A 388 12.02 5.21 -22.03
CA ALA A 388 13.11 6.06 -22.48
C ALA A 388 12.99 7.48 -21.89
N GLY A 389 11.81 8.10 -22.00
CA GLY A 389 11.55 9.42 -21.39
C GLY A 389 11.77 9.43 -19.88
N ALA A 390 11.33 8.38 -19.17
CA ALA A 390 11.59 8.24 -17.74
C ALA A 390 13.08 8.05 -17.42
N ALA A 391 13.85 7.34 -18.25
CA ALA A 391 15.30 7.19 -18.07
C ALA A 391 16.03 8.54 -18.21
N VAL A 392 15.67 9.36 -19.19
CA VAL A 392 16.21 10.71 -19.38
C VAL A 392 15.87 11.62 -18.19
N LEU A 393 14.62 11.59 -17.72
CA LEU A 393 14.20 12.37 -16.56
C LEU A 393 14.93 11.95 -15.27
N GLU A 394 15.15 10.66 -15.06
CA GLU A 394 15.96 10.16 -13.94
C GLU A 394 17.44 10.58 -14.04
N GLY A 395 18.02 10.59 -15.25
CA GLY A 395 19.37 11.11 -15.48
C GLY A 395 19.49 12.60 -15.10
N ALA A 396 18.58 13.44 -15.59
CA ALA A 396 18.52 14.86 -15.24
C ALA A 396 18.23 15.09 -13.74
N ALA A 397 17.42 14.23 -13.11
CA ALA A 397 17.15 14.27 -11.68
C ALA A 397 18.37 13.91 -10.81
N HIS A 398 19.29 13.08 -11.30
CA HIS A 398 20.55 12.80 -10.61
C HIS A 398 21.49 14.02 -10.59
N VAL A 399 21.49 14.83 -11.64
CA VAL A 399 22.28 16.08 -11.70
C VAL A 399 21.62 17.20 -10.90
N THR A 400 20.30 17.37 -11.02
CA THR A 400 19.56 18.49 -10.39
C THR A 400 19.12 18.23 -8.94
N GLY A 401 19.22 16.99 -8.46
CA GLY A 401 18.76 16.57 -7.13
C GLY A 401 17.23 16.59 -6.92
N ARG A 402 16.45 17.04 -7.91
CA ARG A 402 14.98 17.16 -7.85
C ARG A 402 14.32 15.83 -8.19
N GLU A 403 13.16 15.54 -7.60
CA GLU A 403 12.38 14.33 -7.97
C GLU A 403 11.86 14.45 -9.41
N PRO A 404 12.10 13.45 -10.28
CA PRO A 404 11.62 13.49 -11.65
C PRO A 404 10.09 13.31 -11.70
N LEU A 405 9.44 13.98 -12.65
CA LEU A 405 7.99 13.89 -12.85
C LEU A 405 7.51 12.46 -13.14
N LEU A 406 8.39 11.61 -13.68
CA LEU A 406 8.13 10.23 -14.04
C LEU A 406 9.42 9.41 -13.86
N THR A 407 9.33 8.30 -13.11
CA THR A 407 10.41 7.32 -12.95
C THR A 407 10.12 6.07 -13.77
N ARG A 408 11.16 5.31 -14.13
CA ARG A 408 11.07 3.98 -14.73
C ARG A 408 10.27 3.03 -13.83
N TYR A 409 10.39 3.17 -12.52
CA TYR A 409 9.52 2.49 -11.55
C TYR A 409 8.04 2.83 -11.78
N THR A 410 7.67 4.11 -11.90
CA THR A 410 6.27 4.51 -12.14
C THR A 410 5.77 4.04 -13.51
N VAL A 411 6.61 4.06 -14.55
CA VAL A 411 6.25 3.50 -15.87
C VAL A 411 6.05 1.98 -15.80
N ALA A 412 6.92 1.25 -15.09
CA ALA A 412 6.75 -0.17 -14.85
C ALA A 412 5.46 -0.48 -14.06
N ALA A 413 5.18 0.33 -13.03
CA ALA A 413 4.02 0.24 -12.15
C ALA A 413 2.67 0.51 -12.86
N LEU A 414 2.65 1.34 -13.90
CA LEU A 414 1.44 1.71 -14.64
C LEU A 414 1.34 1.11 -16.04
N GLY A 415 2.44 0.57 -16.57
CA GLY A 415 2.53 0.09 -17.95
C GLY A 415 2.32 -1.41 -18.14
N TRP A 416 2.53 -2.21 -17.09
CA TRP A 416 2.35 -3.66 -17.10
C TRP A 416 1.46 -4.13 -15.96
N SER A 417 0.62 -5.12 -16.23
CA SER A 417 -0.38 -5.67 -15.32
C SER A 417 0.27 -6.41 -14.14
N ARG A 418 -0.24 -6.20 -12.93
CA ARG A 418 0.09 -6.96 -11.72
C ARG A 418 -1.17 -7.24 -10.90
N THR A 419 -1.42 -8.52 -10.63
CA THR A 419 -2.49 -9.04 -9.77
C THR A 419 -1.93 -10.04 -8.77
N PHE A 420 -2.59 -10.24 -7.63
CA PHE A 420 -2.07 -11.05 -6.53
C PHE A 420 -2.98 -12.21 -6.14
N ASN A 421 -2.38 -13.35 -5.81
CA ASN A 421 -3.12 -14.50 -5.29
C ASN A 421 -3.19 -14.42 -3.76
N LEU A 422 -4.35 -14.00 -3.24
CA LEU A 422 -4.57 -13.79 -1.80
C LEU A 422 -4.93 -15.07 -1.02
N SER A 423 -4.82 -16.26 -1.63
CA SER A 423 -5.22 -17.53 -0.98
C SER A 423 -4.38 -17.83 0.26
N HIS A 424 -3.09 -17.47 0.26
CA HIS A 424 -2.22 -17.61 1.42
C HIS A 424 -2.66 -16.69 2.57
N ALA A 425 -2.81 -15.39 2.32
CA ALA A 425 -3.28 -14.41 3.31
C ALA A 425 -4.63 -14.82 3.95
N ARG A 426 -5.57 -15.34 3.14
CA ARG A 426 -6.85 -15.90 3.64
C ARG A 426 -6.65 -17.09 4.58
N ALA A 427 -5.76 -18.02 4.23
CA ALA A 427 -5.52 -19.22 5.01
C ALA A 427 -4.78 -18.96 6.33
N VAL A 428 -3.74 -18.11 6.33
CA VAL A 428 -2.89 -17.91 7.53
C VAL A 428 -3.28 -16.73 8.41
N LEU A 429 -3.93 -15.70 7.86
CA LEU A 429 -4.38 -14.53 8.65
C LEU A 429 -5.90 -14.56 8.93
N GLY A 430 -6.67 -15.42 8.26
CA GLY A 430 -8.13 -15.34 8.27
C GLY A 430 -8.67 -14.06 7.58
N TRP A 431 -7.83 -13.38 6.80
CA TRP A 431 -8.12 -12.07 6.22
C TRP A 431 -8.45 -12.14 4.73
N ALA A 432 -9.41 -11.33 4.29
CA ALA A 432 -9.67 -11.01 2.90
C ALA A 432 -10.00 -9.51 2.80
N PRO A 433 -9.73 -8.85 1.65
CA PRO A 433 -10.20 -7.50 1.42
C PRO A 433 -11.74 -7.48 1.44
N ALA A 434 -12.31 -6.52 2.17
CA ALA A 434 -13.75 -6.34 2.29
C ALA A 434 -14.27 -5.15 1.46
N ILE A 435 -13.37 -4.29 0.97
CA ILE A 435 -13.71 -3.02 0.32
C ILE A 435 -13.40 -3.13 -1.19
N THR A 436 -14.33 -2.71 -2.04
CA THR A 436 -14.13 -2.74 -3.49
C THR A 436 -13.10 -1.69 -3.94
N PRO A 437 -12.40 -1.88 -5.07
CA PRO A 437 -11.49 -0.86 -5.61
C PRO A 437 -12.17 0.49 -5.85
N GLU A 438 -13.45 0.49 -6.23
CA GLU A 438 -14.30 1.67 -6.40
C GLU A 438 -14.54 2.39 -5.08
N ASP A 439 -15.02 1.67 -4.04
CA ASP A 439 -15.25 2.23 -2.71
C ASP A 439 -13.95 2.73 -2.07
N ALA A 440 -12.82 2.07 -2.35
CA ALA A 440 -11.50 2.48 -1.89
C ALA A 440 -11.02 3.79 -2.54
N ILE A 441 -11.39 4.05 -3.81
CA ILE A 441 -11.18 5.35 -4.47
C ILE A 441 -12.06 6.40 -3.81
N ASP A 442 -13.35 6.13 -3.63
CA ASP A 442 -14.30 7.12 -3.11
C ASP A 442 -13.98 7.53 -1.67
N HIS A 443 -13.74 6.57 -0.77
CA HIS A 443 -13.27 6.82 0.61
C HIS A 443 -12.00 7.70 0.65
N ALA A 444 -11.07 7.50 -0.29
CA ALA A 444 -9.84 8.28 -0.36
C ALA A 444 -10.05 9.72 -0.91
N LEU A 445 -11.14 9.95 -1.65
CA LEU A 445 -11.53 11.26 -2.18
C LEU A 445 -12.42 12.04 -1.20
N ASP A 446 -13.37 11.40 -0.53
CA ASP A 446 -14.37 12.07 0.32
C ASP A 446 -13.71 12.92 1.42
N ALA A 447 -12.72 12.36 2.12
CA ALA A 447 -11.95 13.05 3.16
C ALA A 447 -11.01 14.17 2.64
N ARG A 448 -10.93 14.35 1.32
CA ARG A 448 -10.21 15.44 0.64
C ARG A 448 -11.18 16.48 0.05
N CYS A 449 -12.40 16.10 -0.29
CA CYS A 449 -13.47 17.02 -0.69
C CYS A 449 -14.17 17.67 0.50
N ALA A 450 -14.08 17.07 1.69
CA ALA A 450 -14.53 17.66 2.97
C ALA A 450 -13.51 18.66 3.58
N ARG A 451 -12.52 19.13 2.81
CA ARG A 451 -11.48 20.10 3.21
C ARG A 451 -11.38 21.21 2.17
#